data_AF-A0A0A2F6B2-F1
#
_entry.id   AF-A0A0A2F6B2-F1
#
_cell.length_a   1.000
_cell.length_b   1.000
_cell.length_c   1.000
_cell.angle_alpha   90.00
_cell.angle_beta   90.00
_cell.angle_gamma   90.00
#
_symmetry.space_group_name_H-M   'P 1'
#
loop_
_entity.id
_entity.type
_entity.pdbx_description
1 polymer ?
#
loop_
_entity_poly.entity_id
_entity_poly.type
_entity_poly.pdbx_seq_one_letter_code
_entity_poly.pdbx_strand_id
1 'polypeptide(L)'
;MHQRHLLAYLLLGVALTTSCKKQDPILPKQEDTTKTEEPKAKESKEEEPKPEGPKEEQPKPTEPSGEEAATFPIPDNSIELTGYPAEMLLAMLSSKQLDQPIALGETQISQTELAEIKKLSDKLVKESQASNQLEKHRALFKWITSNVKYGHILDTTIPNYNSAYSSYKYKNAICQGYANLLKVMCYTQGINAPVVNGLAKFRTVGSPVGHAWNYTLLDGKWYVSDPTNNIFYEAERKDKFDFLLPERLDFALWQDDKLTYIYENKELTVGNVHGEAANGKLIVPYSIGGFRITNFNPNTLPKSIREIYLGANIKHLGVSGNRKLLYAGAELEKIAIDPENKYLEDYRGSIYERGEGAGKLLLIPARLKKAYLKAEKEIGKNIIYNHQGIEELHFAEGTEVIMDYAVEKCPNLQTVYVPQSIKTIAPKAFAGCDENLKIVRY
;
A
#
# COMPACT_ATOMS: atom_id res chain seq x y z
N MET A 1 -5.89 32.54 -36.23
CA MET A 1 -5.31 31.61 -37.21
C MET A 1 -4.03 31.06 -36.58
N HIS A 2 -3.83 29.79 -36.24
CA HIS A 2 -4.37 28.52 -36.70
C HIS A 2 -4.53 27.58 -35.49
N GLN A 3 -5.72 26.99 -35.34
CA GLN A 3 -5.93 25.71 -34.65
C GLN A 3 -5.39 24.57 -35.54
N ARG A 4 -5.22 23.40 -34.91
CA ARG A 4 -4.97 22.06 -35.48
C ARG A 4 -3.50 21.66 -35.50
N HIS A 5 -3.08 20.90 -34.48
CA HIS A 5 -2.44 19.59 -34.61
C HIS A 5 -2.26 19.00 -33.21
N LEU A 6 -3.33 18.39 -32.68
CA LEU A 6 -3.28 17.57 -31.47
C LEU A 6 -4.16 16.34 -31.71
N LEU A 7 -3.81 15.56 -32.73
CA LEU A 7 -4.50 14.31 -33.03
C LEU A 7 -3.58 13.45 -33.90
N ALA A 8 -2.64 12.75 -33.27
CA ALA A 8 -2.26 11.39 -33.63
C ALA A 8 -1.12 10.92 -32.72
N TYR A 9 -1.18 9.63 -32.37
CA TYR A 9 -0.08 8.80 -31.83
C TYR A 9 0.18 8.86 -30.32
N LEU A 10 -0.79 8.36 -29.56
CA LEU A 10 -0.57 7.85 -28.20
C LEU A 10 -1.17 6.43 -28.06
N LEU A 11 -0.86 5.57 -29.04
CA LEU A 11 -1.30 4.16 -29.09
C LEU A 11 -0.16 3.14 -29.09
N LEU A 12 1.09 3.53 -28.83
CA LEU A 12 2.18 2.57 -28.56
C LEU A 12 2.94 2.97 -27.30
N GLY A 13 2.49 2.43 -26.18
CA GLY A 13 3.14 2.55 -24.88
C GLY A 13 2.52 1.64 -23.82
N VAL A 14 1.79 0.61 -24.25
CA VAL A 14 1.30 -0.47 -23.40
C VAL A 14 1.94 -1.76 -23.90
N ALA A 15 2.41 -2.57 -22.96
CA ALA A 15 3.02 -3.90 -23.11
C ALA A 15 4.53 -3.95 -23.37
N LEU A 16 5.28 -4.03 -22.27
CA LEU A 16 6.39 -4.98 -22.14
C LEU A 16 6.36 -5.54 -20.72
N THR A 17 5.47 -6.50 -20.49
CA THR A 17 5.74 -7.79 -19.81
C THR A 17 4.46 -8.62 -19.89
N THR A 18 4.43 -9.60 -20.80
CA THR A 18 4.05 -11.01 -20.59
C THR A 18 3.77 -11.64 -21.95
N SER A 19 4.51 -12.71 -22.22
CA SER A 19 4.47 -13.50 -23.44
C SER A 19 3.24 -14.43 -23.49
N CYS A 20 2.88 -14.80 -24.73
CA CYS A 20 2.07 -15.95 -25.16
C CYS A 20 0.53 -15.89 -25.17
N LYS A 21 0.04 -15.42 -26.32
CA LYS A 21 -0.81 -16.13 -27.31
C LYS A 21 -2.22 -16.67 -26.94
N LYS A 22 -3.16 -16.13 -27.75
CA LYS A 22 -4.35 -16.73 -28.41
C LYS A 22 -5.63 -16.88 -27.59
N GLN A 23 -6.58 -15.98 -27.86
CA GLN A 23 -8.02 -16.21 -27.75
C GLN A 23 -8.58 -16.60 -29.12
N ASP A 24 -9.47 -17.58 -29.12
CA ASP A 24 -10.72 -17.58 -29.89
C ASP A 24 -11.79 -18.16 -28.96
N PRO A 25 -12.98 -17.56 -28.85
CA PRO A 25 -14.16 -18.42 -28.92
C PRO A 25 -15.35 -17.73 -29.57
N ILE A 26 -15.85 -18.24 -30.68
CA ILE A 26 -17.26 -18.08 -31.06
C ILE A 26 -17.68 -19.33 -31.87
N LEU A 27 -18.75 -20.02 -31.46
CA LEU A 27 -19.90 -20.39 -32.30
C LEU A 27 -21.06 -20.99 -31.44
N PRO A 28 -22.34 -20.92 -31.90
CA PRO A 28 -23.52 -20.92 -31.05
C PRO A 28 -24.52 -22.09 -31.25
N LYS A 29 -25.52 -22.12 -30.35
CA LYS A 29 -26.95 -22.58 -30.42
C LYS A 29 -27.35 -24.03 -30.76
N GLN A 30 -28.07 -24.59 -29.76
CA GLN A 30 -29.32 -25.38 -29.74
C GLN A 30 -29.78 -26.19 -30.96
N GLU A 31 -30.20 -27.44 -30.70
CA GLU A 31 -31.55 -27.92 -31.07
C GLU A 31 -32.02 -29.08 -30.18
N ASP A 32 -33.34 -29.25 -30.18
CA ASP A 32 -34.26 -29.90 -29.25
C ASP A 32 -34.51 -31.37 -29.59
N THR A 33 -35.03 -32.17 -28.64
CA THR A 33 -36.11 -33.15 -28.84
C THR A 33 -36.49 -33.84 -27.52
N THR A 34 -37.56 -33.33 -26.92
CA THR A 34 -38.71 -34.06 -26.34
C THR A 34 -38.56 -35.54 -25.92
N LYS A 35 -38.93 -35.84 -24.66
CA LYS A 35 -40.07 -36.74 -24.35
C LYS A 35 -40.52 -36.62 -22.89
N THR A 36 -41.81 -36.31 -22.75
CA THR A 36 -42.69 -36.40 -21.57
C THR A 36 -42.78 -37.81 -21.00
N GLU A 37 -42.84 -37.93 -19.67
CA GLU A 37 -43.82 -38.75 -18.94
C GLU A 37 -43.72 -38.52 -17.41
N GLU A 38 -44.85 -38.21 -16.80
CA GLU A 38 -45.17 -38.29 -15.36
C GLU A 38 -46.59 -38.92 -15.30
N PRO A 39 -47.13 -39.39 -14.15
CA PRO A 39 -46.52 -39.61 -12.83
C PRO A 39 -46.93 -40.98 -12.22
N LYS A 40 -46.24 -41.46 -11.16
CA LYS A 40 -46.86 -42.35 -10.16
C LYS A 40 -46.30 -42.11 -8.76
N ALA A 41 -47.18 -41.62 -7.89
CA ALA A 41 -47.04 -41.60 -6.45
C ALA A 41 -46.93 -43.03 -5.89
N LYS A 42 -46.04 -43.22 -4.91
CA LYS A 42 -46.14 -44.30 -3.92
C LYS A 42 -45.66 -43.80 -2.56
N GLU A 43 -46.39 -44.28 -1.56
CA GLU A 43 -46.47 -43.84 -0.18
C GLU A 43 -45.21 -44.10 0.66
N SER A 44 -45.13 -43.26 1.68
CA SER A 44 -44.43 -43.34 2.96
C SER A 44 -44.08 -44.72 3.50
N LYS A 45 -42.85 -44.83 4.03
CA LYS A 45 -42.60 -45.47 5.33
C LYS A 45 -41.60 -44.64 6.14
N GLU A 46 -42.02 -44.29 7.34
CA GLU A 46 -41.21 -43.73 8.42
C GLU A 46 -40.09 -44.70 8.79
N GLU A 47 -38.88 -44.18 8.96
CA GLU A 47 -37.79 -44.86 9.65
C GLU A 47 -37.37 -43.99 10.84
N GLU A 48 -37.44 -44.57 12.03
CA GLU A 48 -37.10 -43.96 13.32
C GLU A 48 -35.61 -43.54 13.39
N PRO A 49 -35.27 -42.45 14.10
CA PRO A 49 -33.89 -42.00 14.21
C PRO A 49 -33.09 -42.89 15.19
N LYS A 50 -31.94 -43.39 14.72
CA LYS A 50 -30.90 -44.00 15.57
C LYS A 50 -30.26 -42.94 16.49
N PRO A 51 -29.82 -43.32 17.70
CA PRO A 51 -29.40 -42.37 18.73
C PRO A 51 -28.10 -41.64 18.35
N GLU A 52 -28.14 -40.30 18.45
CA GLU A 52 -26.96 -39.43 18.36
C GLU A 52 -25.97 -39.77 19.49
N GLY A 53 -24.72 -40.09 19.13
CA GLY A 53 -23.60 -40.10 20.07
C GLY A 53 -23.29 -38.68 20.57
N PRO A 54 -22.59 -38.52 21.70
CA PRO A 54 -22.48 -37.25 22.40
C PRO A 54 -21.83 -36.17 21.53
N LYS A 55 -22.57 -35.07 21.31
CA LYS A 55 -22.06 -33.81 20.75
C LYS A 55 -21.04 -33.24 21.75
N GLU A 56 -19.75 -33.24 21.40
CA GLU A 56 -18.76 -32.44 22.12
C GLU A 56 -19.11 -30.96 21.91
N GLU A 57 -19.44 -30.27 23.01
CA GLU A 57 -19.60 -28.82 23.04
C GLU A 57 -18.29 -28.15 22.59
N GLN A 58 -18.41 -27.23 21.63
CA GLN A 58 -17.33 -26.31 21.29
C GLN A 58 -16.91 -25.56 22.56
N PRO A 59 -15.62 -25.58 22.96
CA PRO A 59 -15.20 -24.90 24.16
C PRO A 59 -15.39 -23.38 23.97
N LYS A 60 -16.15 -22.80 24.91
CA LYS A 60 -16.28 -21.35 25.11
C LYS A 60 -14.88 -20.71 25.16
N PRO A 61 -14.69 -19.48 24.65
CA PRO A 61 -13.39 -18.82 24.70
C PRO A 61 -12.94 -18.73 26.16
N THR A 62 -11.81 -19.36 26.48
CA THR A 62 -11.13 -19.18 27.75
C THR A 62 -10.69 -17.71 27.85
N GLU A 63 -11.23 -16.99 28.83
CA GLU A 63 -10.70 -15.69 29.23
C GLU A 63 -9.21 -15.86 29.61
N PRO A 64 -8.32 -14.97 29.14
CA PRO A 64 -6.91 -15.06 29.51
C PRO A 64 -6.76 -14.83 31.02
N SER A 65 -6.24 -15.85 31.71
CA SER A 65 -5.72 -15.75 33.07
C SER A 65 -4.61 -14.70 33.11
N GLY A 66 -4.66 -13.85 34.14
CA GLY A 66 -3.90 -12.60 34.23
C GLY A 66 -2.39 -12.71 33.94
N GLU A 67 -1.99 -11.98 32.89
CA GLU A 67 -0.63 -11.50 32.62
C GLU A 67 -0.79 -10.02 32.21
N GLU A 68 0.17 -9.17 32.61
CA GLU A 68 0.22 -7.69 32.42
C GLU A 68 -0.72 -7.17 31.33
N ALA A 69 -1.69 -6.34 31.72
CA ALA A 69 -2.67 -5.76 30.79
C ALA A 69 -1.94 -5.15 29.59
N ALA A 70 -2.14 -5.76 28.41
CA ALA A 70 -1.61 -5.27 27.15
C ALA A 70 -1.92 -3.78 27.01
N THR A 71 -0.93 -2.91 27.19
CA THR A 71 -1.12 -1.47 27.00
C THR A 71 -1.10 -1.18 25.50
N PHE A 72 -2.29 -1.20 24.89
CA PHE A 72 -2.54 -0.59 23.60
C PHE A 72 -2.34 0.94 23.69
N PRO A 73 -2.04 1.63 22.57
CA PRO A 73 -1.96 3.08 22.59
C PRO A 73 -3.33 3.68 22.97
N ILE A 74 -3.33 4.68 23.85
CA ILE A 74 -4.55 5.31 24.33
C ILE A 74 -5.11 6.23 23.23
N PRO A 75 -6.40 6.11 22.87
CA PRO A 75 -7.06 7.06 21.97
C PRO A 75 -6.92 8.50 22.47
N ASP A 76 -6.60 9.41 21.56
CA ASP A 76 -6.45 10.83 21.85
C ASP A 76 -7.38 11.69 20.96
N ASN A 77 -7.32 13.01 21.14
CA ASN A 77 -8.13 13.98 20.39
C ASN A 77 -7.54 14.28 18.98
N SER A 78 -6.69 13.40 18.43
CA SER A 78 -6.13 13.60 17.10
C SER A 78 -7.16 13.45 15.99
N ILE A 79 -6.86 14.12 14.88
CA ILE A 79 -7.71 14.19 13.71
C ILE A 79 -7.47 12.97 12.83
N GLU A 80 -8.55 12.31 12.43
CA GLU A 80 -8.52 11.34 11.35
C GLU A 80 -8.50 12.07 10.01
N LEU A 81 -7.55 11.73 9.15
CA LEU A 81 -7.51 12.29 7.80
C LEU A 81 -8.64 11.66 6.97
N THR A 82 -9.68 12.43 6.73
CA THR A 82 -10.82 12.05 5.88
C THR A 82 -11.07 13.15 4.85
N GLY A 83 -11.60 12.79 3.68
CA GLY A 83 -11.98 13.75 2.65
C GLY A 83 -11.09 13.69 1.41
N TYR A 84 -10.90 14.84 0.76
CA TYR A 84 -10.19 14.89 -0.52
C TYR A 84 -8.66 14.85 -0.31
N PRO A 85 -7.89 14.04 -1.07
CA PRO A 85 -6.48 13.77 -0.74
C PRO A 85 -5.59 15.02 -0.69
N ALA A 86 -5.84 16.04 -1.52
CA ALA A 86 -5.09 17.28 -1.45
C ALA A 86 -5.30 18.05 -0.15
N GLU A 87 -6.49 17.97 0.44
CA GLU A 87 -6.78 18.62 1.71
C GLU A 87 -6.08 17.92 2.86
N MET A 88 -6.10 16.58 2.85
CA MET A 88 -5.41 15.76 3.83
C MET A 88 -3.91 16.06 3.82
N LEU A 89 -3.29 16.05 2.63
CA LEU A 89 -1.87 16.35 2.49
C LEU A 89 -1.54 17.79 2.92
N LEU A 90 -2.34 18.77 2.50
CA LEU A 90 -2.12 20.17 2.86
C LEU A 90 -2.23 20.38 4.38
N ALA A 91 -3.19 19.73 5.05
CA ALA A 91 -3.34 19.81 6.50
C ALA A 91 -2.08 19.31 7.22
N MET A 92 -1.53 18.16 6.80
CA MET A 92 -0.28 17.63 7.36
C MET A 92 0.91 18.54 7.08
N LEU A 93 1.08 19.01 5.84
CA LEU A 93 2.18 19.91 5.48
C LEU A 93 2.11 21.24 6.25
N SER A 94 0.90 21.78 6.45
CA SER A 94 0.68 23.05 7.16
C SER A 94 0.82 22.92 8.67
N SER A 95 0.73 21.71 9.22
CA SER A 95 0.98 21.45 10.65
C SER A 95 2.47 21.51 11.03
N LYS A 96 3.37 21.56 10.05
CA LYS A 96 4.82 21.57 10.27
C LYS A 96 5.43 22.93 10.03
N GLN A 97 6.34 23.29 10.93
CA GLN A 97 7.32 24.32 10.68
C GLN A 97 8.54 23.71 9.95
N LEU A 98 8.88 24.26 8.78
CA LEU A 98 9.99 23.79 7.95
C LEU A 98 10.98 24.94 7.73
N ASP A 99 11.74 25.27 8.77
CA ASP A 99 12.70 26.38 8.73
C ASP A 99 13.97 26.07 7.93
N GLN A 100 14.24 24.79 7.70
CA GLN A 100 15.37 24.31 6.90
C GLN A 100 14.88 23.59 5.65
N PRO A 101 15.67 23.60 4.56
CA PRO A 101 15.38 22.81 3.38
C PRO A 101 15.33 21.31 3.71
N ILE A 102 14.24 20.65 3.33
CA ILE A 102 14.08 19.21 3.37
C ILE A 102 15.18 18.59 2.52
N ALA A 103 15.84 17.57 3.06
CA ALA A 103 16.87 16.83 2.34
C ALA A 103 16.33 16.28 1.00
N LEU A 104 17.20 16.21 -0.01
CA LEU A 104 16.80 15.74 -1.34
C LEU A 104 16.27 14.30 -1.34
N GLY A 105 16.61 13.50 -0.33
CA GLY A 105 16.00 12.20 -0.06
C GLY A 105 16.14 11.25 -1.26
N GLU A 106 15.01 10.83 -1.81
CA GLU A 106 14.93 9.91 -2.95
C GLU A 106 15.45 10.51 -4.26
N THR A 107 15.51 11.84 -4.36
CA THR A 107 16.07 12.54 -5.52
C THR A 107 17.59 12.40 -5.54
N GLN A 108 18.08 11.33 -6.15
CA GLN A 108 19.51 11.04 -6.27
C GLN A 108 20.19 12.03 -7.22
N ILE A 109 21.26 12.67 -6.73
CA ILE A 109 22.10 13.59 -7.49
C ILE A 109 23.51 13.63 -6.87
N SER A 110 24.55 13.62 -7.71
CA SER A 110 25.92 13.79 -7.22
C SER A 110 26.23 15.24 -6.85
N GLN A 111 27.27 15.45 -6.04
CA GLN A 111 27.68 16.80 -5.63
C GLN A 111 28.07 17.69 -6.83
N THR A 112 28.70 17.11 -7.85
CA THR A 112 29.08 17.82 -9.09
C THR A 112 27.84 18.26 -9.88
N GLU A 113 26.89 17.35 -10.08
CA GLU A 113 25.63 17.64 -10.78
C GLU A 113 24.80 18.69 -10.03
N LEU A 114 24.76 18.61 -8.70
CA LEU A 114 24.10 19.60 -7.85
C LEU A 114 24.74 20.98 -8.00
N ALA A 115 26.08 21.06 -8.04
CA ALA A 115 26.80 22.32 -8.23
C ALA A 115 26.52 22.96 -9.60
N GLU A 116 26.37 22.16 -10.66
CA GLU A 116 25.98 22.66 -11.99
C GLU A 116 24.57 23.23 -12.01
N ILE A 117 23.59 22.51 -11.45
CA ILE A 117 22.21 23.00 -11.35
C ILE A 117 22.13 24.23 -10.44
N LYS A 118 22.92 24.27 -9.37
CA LYS A 118 23.03 25.45 -8.49
C LYS A 118 23.54 26.67 -9.27
N LYS A 119 24.58 26.52 -10.09
CA LYS A 119 25.11 27.62 -10.92
C LYS A 119 24.04 28.21 -11.84
N LEU A 120 23.22 27.36 -12.47
CA LEU A 120 22.07 27.84 -13.25
C LEU A 120 21.04 28.55 -12.37
N SER A 121 20.67 27.95 -11.24
CA SER A 121 19.63 28.48 -10.34
C SER A 121 20.02 29.85 -9.79
N ASP A 122 21.27 30.00 -9.33
CA ASP A 122 21.84 31.26 -8.86
C ASP A 122 21.80 32.35 -9.95
N LYS A 123 22.13 31.98 -11.20
CA LYS A 123 22.07 32.89 -12.35
C LYS A 123 20.63 33.37 -12.59
N LEU A 124 19.68 32.45 -12.66
CA LEU A 124 18.26 32.77 -12.94
C LEU A 124 17.66 33.67 -11.85
N VAL A 125 17.94 33.36 -10.59
CA VAL A 125 17.50 34.17 -9.44
C VAL A 125 18.08 35.58 -9.53
N LYS A 126 19.40 35.70 -9.79
CA LYS A 126 20.07 37.01 -9.94
C LYS A 126 19.51 37.83 -11.10
N GLU A 127 19.32 37.23 -12.28
CA GLU A 127 18.81 37.91 -13.46
C GLU A 127 17.34 38.34 -13.31
N SER A 128 16.55 37.58 -12.57
CA SER A 128 15.16 37.95 -12.25
C SER A 128 15.02 39.04 -11.18
N GLN A 129 16.11 39.43 -10.52
CA GLN A 129 16.11 40.35 -9.37
C GLN A 129 15.19 39.91 -8.23
N ALA A 130 14.99 38.59 -8.06
CA ALA A 130 14.08 38.04 -7.07
C ALA A 130 14.53 38.34 -5.63
N SER A 131 13.59 38.83 -4.83
CA SER A 131 13.79 39.30 -3.46
C SER A 131 13.20 38.37 -2.39
N ASN A 132 12.21 37.55 -2.74
CA ASN A 132 11.50 36.62 -1.86
C ASN A 132 11.44 35.19 -2.44
N GLN A 133 10.92 34.22 -1.69
CA GLN A 133 10.88 32.82 -2.13
C GLN A 133 9.96 32.64 -3.35
N LEU A 134 8.82 33.33 -3.38
CA LEU A 134 7.88 33.29 -4.50
C LEU A 134 8.50 33.75 -5.82
N GLU A 135 9.22 34.86 -5.82
CA GLU A 135 9.91 35.40 -7.01
C GLU A 135 11.03 34.47 -7.47
N LYS A 136 11.82 33.94 -6.53
CA LYS A 136 12.86 32.94 -6.84
C LYS A 136 12.24 31.72 -7.50
N HIS A 137 11.20 31.14 -6.90
CA HIS A 137 10.50 29.99 -7.46
C HIS A 137 9.96 30.28 -8.87
N ARG A 138 9.31 31.44 -9.09
CA ARG A 138 8.79 31.82 -10.42
C ARG A 138 9.88 31.87 -11.49
N ALA A 139 11.08 32.38 -11.17
CA ALA A 139 12.20 32.40 -12.11
C ALA A 139 12.65 30.98 -12.51
N LEU A 140 12.78 30.09 -11.52
CA LEU A 140 13.16 28.69 -11.74
C LEU A 140 12.08 27.93 -12.51
N PHE A 141 10.82 28.04 -12.08
CA PHE A 141 9.66 27.38 -12.68
C PHE A 141 9.45 27.80 -14.14
N LYS A 142 9.57 29.10 -14.43
CA LYS A 142 9.49 29.64 -15.81
C LYS A 142 10.59 29.05 -16.68
N TRP A 143 11.81 28.92 -16.16
CA TRP A 143 12.91 28.34 -16.91
C TRP A 143 12.62 26.87 -17.26
N ILE A 144 12.17 26.06 -16.29
CA ILE A 144 11.85 24.64 -16.52
C ILE A 144 10.76 24.52 -17.60
N THR A 145 9.63 25.18 -17.41
CA THR A 145 8.46 25.12 -18.33
C THR A 145 8.75 25.63 -19.73
N SER A 146 9.76 26.49 -19.89
CA SER A 146 10.15 27.04 -21.21
C SER A 146 11.27 26.27 -21.90
N ASN A 147 12.06 25.49 -21.15
CA ASN A 147 13.28 24.88 -21.68
C ASN A 147 13.23 23.36 -21.70
N VAL A 148 12.48 22.71 -20.80
CA VAL A 148 12.38 21.25 -20.75
C VAL A 148 11.20 20.80 -21.59
N LYS A 149 11.40 19.76 -22.40
CA LYS A 149 10.36 19.14 -23.23
C LYS A 149 9.91 17.82 -22.61
N TYR A 150 8.64 17.49 -22.80
CA TYR A 150 8.13 16.19 -22.38
C TYR A 150 8.71 15.10 -23.27
N GLY A 151 9.36 14.13 -22.63
CA GLY A 151 10.10 13.06 -23.30
C GLY A 151 9.25 11.89 -23.72
N HIS A 152 9.69 11.24 -24.80
CA HIS A 152 9.28 9.88 -25.12
C HIS A 152 10.33 8.93 -24.54
N ILE A 153 9.91 8.05 -23.63
CA ILE A 153 10.78 7.06 -22.94
C ILE A 153 11.54 6.09 -23.88
N LEU A 154 11.35 6.22 -25.20
CA LEU A 154 11.98 5.40 -26.23
C LEU A 154 13.32 5.97 -26.73
N ASP A 155 13.65 7.22 -26.43
CA ASP A 155 14.97 7.76 -26.77
C ASP A 155 16.00 7.30 -25.71
N THR A 156 16.84 6.35 -26.13
CA THR A 156 17.86 5.69 -25.30
C THR A 156 19.10 6.55 -25.05
N THR A 157 19.19 7.74 -25.65
CA THR A 157 20.31 8.67 -25.42
C THR A 157 20.21 9.37 -24.07
N ILE A 158 19.02 9.37 -23.46
CA ILE A 158 18.75 9.94 -22.14
C ILE A 158 18.82 8.81 -21.10
N PRO A 159 19.80 8.82 -20.17
CA PRO A 159 20.00 7.71 -19.25
C PRO A 159 18.83 7.47 -18.30
N ASN A 160 18.16 8.54 -17.85
CA ASN A 160 17.06 8.43 -16.89
C ASN A 160 16.11 9.64 -16.97
N TYR A 161 14.91 9.44 -17.51
CA TYR A 161 13.88 10.48 -17.63
C TYR A 161 13.30 10.98 -16.29
N ASN A 162 13.54 10.26 -15.20
CA ASN A 162 13.15 10.67 -13.85
C ASN A 162 14.22 11.55 -13.17
N SER A 163 15.45 11.61 -13.71
CA SER A 163 16.56 12.30 -13.07
C SER A 163 16.43 13.82 -13.22
N ALA A 164 16.67 14.55 -12.11
CA ALA A 164 16.82 16.00 -12.13
C ALA A 164 17.95 16.41 -13.08
N TYR A 165 19.09 15.72 -13.04
CA TYR A 165 20.24 16.07 -13.85
C TYR A 165 20.03 15.75 -15.33
N SER A 166 19.38 14.63 -15.67
CA SER A 166 19.01 14.36 -17.07
C SER A 166 18.04 15.42 -17.61
N SER A 167 17.05 15.80 -16.81
CA SER A 167 16.10 16.87 -17.15
C SER A 167 16.80 18.21 -17.40
N TYR A 168 17.78 18.55 -16.55
CA TYR A 168 18.62 19.73 -16.71
C TYR A 168 19.54 19.64 -17.94
N LYS A 169 20.25 18.54 -18.14
CA LYS A 169 21.29 18.40 -19.17
C LYS A 169 20.70 18.25 -20.57
N TYR A 170 19.74 17.35 -20.73
CA TYR A 170 19.15 16.99 -22.02
C TYR A 170 17.89 17.79 -22.35
N LYS A 171 17.40 18.61 -21.40
CA LYS A 171 16.18 19.42 -21.57
C LYS A 171 14.96 18.56 -21.92
N ASN A 172 14.91 17.37 -21.35
CA ASN A 172 13.93 16.35 -21.69
C ASN A 172 13.64 15.47 -20.46
N ALA A 173 12.37 15.30 -20.13
CA ALA A 173 11.92 14.65 -18.90
C ALA A 173 10.50 14.08 -19.01
N ILE A 174 10.15 13.15 -18.12
CA ILE A 174 8.74 12.86 -17.80
C ILE A 174 8.35 13.53 -16.48
N CYS A 175 7.10 13.44 -16.05
CA CYS A 175 6.56 14.18 -14.90
C CYS A 175 7.44 14.10 -13.64
N GLN A 176 8.00 12.93 -13.33
CA GLN A 176 8.93 12.77 -12.20
C GLN A 176 10.23 13.56 -12.37
N GLY A 177 10.82 13.60 -13.58
CA GLY A 177 12.03 14.36 -13.87
C GLY A 177 11.80 15.87 -13.77
N TYR A 178 10.64 16.34 -14.24
CA TYR A 178 10.18 17.72 -14.04
C TYR A 178 10.10 18.08 -12.54
N ALA A 179 9.42 17.24 -11.75
CA ALA A 179 9.26 17.47 -10.31
C ALA A 179 10.59 17.41 -9.54
N ASN A 180 11.46 16.45 -9.89
CA ASN A 180 12.79 16.31 -9.31
C ASN A 180 13.70 17.49 -9.67
N LEU A 181 13.66 17.98 -10.91
CA LEU A 181 14.43 19.16 -11.32
C LEU A 181 13.98 20.42 -10.56
N LEU A 182 12.67 20.63 -10.44
CA LEU A 182 12.15 21.76 -9.64
C LEU A 182 12.58 21.64 -8.18
N LYS A 183 12.48 20.45 -7.59
CA LYS A 183 12.94 20.18 -6.22
C LYS A 183 14.41 20.53 -6.04
N VAL A 184 15.29 20.08 -6.92
CA VAL A 184 16.74 20.38 -6.85
C VAL A 184 17.00 21.88 -7.02
N MET A 185 16.40 22.54 -8.02
CA MET A 185 16.59 23.97 -8.22
C MET A 185 16.13 24.78 -7.00
N CYS A 186 14.96 24.45 -6.43
CA CYS A 186 14.46 25.06 -5.19
C CYS A 186 15.37 24.80 -3.99
N TYR A 187 15.83 23.57 -3.82
CA TYR A 187 16.74 23.18 -2.74
C TYR A 187 18.03 24.02 -2.75
N THR A 188 18.61 24.27 -3.94
CA THR A 188 19.82 25.12 -4.05
C THR A 188 19.59 26.57 -3.64
N GLN A 189 18.33 27.02 -3.58
CA GLN A 189 17.91 28.37 -3.20
C GLN A 189 17.30 28.42 -1.79
N GLY A 190 17.37 27.32 -1.03
CA GLY A 190 16.82 27.22 0.32
C GLY A 190 15.29 27.13 0.37
N ILE A 191 14.65 26.64 -0.70
CA ILE A 191 13.19 26.54 -0.82
C ILE A 191 12.76 25.08 -0.67
N ASN A 192 11.77 24.85 0.19
CA ASN A 192 11.15 23.55 0.39
C ASN A 192 10.20 23.22 -0.76
N ALA A 193 10.50 22.13 -1.48
CA ALA A 193 9.78 21.71 -2.68
C ALA A 193 9.65 20.18 -2.80
N PRO A 194 9.13 19.48 -1.76
CA PRO A 194 8.96 18.02 -1.80
C PRO A 194 8.16 17.56 -3.03
N VAL A 195 8.52 16.38 -3.54
CA VAL A 195 7.78 15.73 -4.63
C VAL A 195 6.60 14.97 -4.04
N VAL A 196 5.50 15.03 -4.78
CA VAL A 196 4.28 14.29 -4.52
C VAL A 196 4.01 13.39 -5.71
N ASN A 197 3.73 12.13 -5.41
CA ASN A 197 3.30 11.14 -6.39
C ASN A 197 1.82 10.81 -6.17
N GLY A 198 1.11 10.59 -7.25
CA GLY A 198 -0.27 10.15 -7.19
C GLY A 198 -0.90 9.99 -8.56
N LEU A 199 -2.20 10.21 -8.62
CA LEU A 199 -2.97 10.10 -9.86
C LEU A 199 -3.39 11.48 -10.36
N ALA A 200 -3.42 11.65 -11.68
CA ALA A 200 -3.98 12.83 -12.33
C ALA A 200 -5.16 12.44 -13.24
N LYS A 201 -6.32 13.05 -13.03
CA LYS A 201 -7.55 12.87 -13.83
C LYS A 201 -7.66 13.94 -14.91
N PHE A 202 -6.78 13.88 -15.91
CA PHE A 202 -6.85 14.83 -17.02
C PHE A 202 -8.12 14.60 -17.85
N ARG A 203 -8.86 15.66 -18.18
CA ARG A 203 -10.08 15.56 -19.00
C ARG A 203 -9.85 14.92 -20.38
N THR A 204 -8.59 14.95 -20.86
CA THR A 204 -8.15 14.42 -22.14
C THR A 204 -7.87 12.92 -22.11
N VAL A 205 -7.70 12.33 -20.93
CA VAL A 205 -7.39 10.90 -20.74
C VAL A 205 -8.47 10.32 -19.84
N GLY A 206 -9.32 9.44 -20.39
CA GLY A 206 -10.52 8.95 -19.69
C GLY A 206 -10.25 8.21 -18.36
N SER A 207 -9.02 7.71 -18.17
CA SER A 207 -8.57 7.04 -16.95
C SER A 207 -7.51 7.86 -16.21
N PRO A 208 -7.49 7.88 -14.87
CA PRO A 208 -6.41 8.50 -14.11
C PRO A 208 -5.06 7.92 -14.49
N VAL A 209 -4.04 8.77 -14.64
CA VAL A 209 -2.66 8.37 -14.94
C VAL A 209 -1.75 8.68 -13.76
N GLY A 210 -0.72 7.86 -13.56
CA GLY A 210 0.33 8.16 -12.58
C GLY A 210 1.00 9.50 -12.93
N HIS A 211 1.17 10.37 -11.94
CA HIS A 211 1.72 11.71 -12.11
C HIS A 211 2.60 12.10 -10.92
N ALA A 212 3.48 13.08 -11.15
CA ALA A 212 4.38 13.63 -10.14
C ALA A 212 4.43 15.16 -10.27
N TRP A 213 4.39 15.85 -9.13
CA TRP A 213 4.45 17.30 -9.03
C TRP A 213 5.03 17.70 -7.67
N ASN A 214 5.10 18.99 -7.35
CA ASN A 214 5.63 19.47 -6.08
C ASN A 214 4.57 20.22 -5.27
N TYR A 215 4.69 20.13 -3.95
CA TYR A 215 4.19 21.16 -3.05
C TYR A 215 5.38 22.04 -2.64
N THR A 216 5.27 23.35 -2.83
CA THR A 216 6.35 24.30 -2.56
C THR A 216 5.95 25.25 -1.44
N LEU A 217 6.78 25.38 -0.42
CA LEU A 217 6.59 26.34 0.67
C LEU A 217 7.28 27.64 0.29
N LEU A 218 6.49 28.67 0.02
CA LEU A 218 6.94 29.98 -0.45
C LEU A 218 6.37 31.05 0.48
N ASP A 219 7.26 31.77 1.16
CA ASP A 219 6.93 32.91 2.03
C ASP A 219 5.83 32.57 3.06
N GLY A 220 5.93 31.37 3.65
CA GLY A 220 5.00 30.86 4.67
C GLY A 220 3.72 30.22 4.12
N LYS A 221 3.56 30.09 2.79
CA LYS A 221 2.38 29.49 2.16
C LYS A 221 2.75 28.31 1.28
N TRP A 222 1.90 27.29 1.27
CA TRP A 222 2.03 26.15 0.37
C TRP A 222 1.43 26.43 -1.00
N TYR A 223 2.13 26.03 -2.05
CA TYR A 223 1.72 26.10 -3.44
C TYR A 223 1.82 24.74 -4.10
N VAL A 224 0.87 24.41 -4.96
CA VAL A 224 1.00 23.30 -5.91
C VAL A 224 1.76 23.80 -7.12
N SER A 225 2.91 23.17 -7.40
CA SER A 225 3.78 23.46 -8.52
C SER A 225 3.93 22.21 -9.39
N ASP A 226 3.29 22.21 -10.55
CA ASP A 226 3.43 21.16 -11.56
C ASP A 226 4.05 21.75 -12.84
N PRO A 227 5.39 21.68 -12.97
CA PRO A 227 6.09 22.21 -14.14
C PRO A 227 5.87 21.38 -15.40
N THR A 228 5.29 20.17 -15.32
CA THR A 228 4.93 19.38 -16.49
C THR A 228 3.78 20.03 -17.26
N ASN A 229 2.80 20.54 -16.52
CA ASN A 229 1.57 21.11 -17.08
C ASN A 229 1.50 22.65 -16.95
N ASN A 230 2.59 23.28 -16.49
CA ASN A 230 2.66 24.72 -16.22
C ASN A 230 1.55 25.20 -15.25
N ILE A 231 1.31 24.42 -14.20
CA ILE A 231 0.34 24.72 -13.14
C ILE A 231 1.09 25.27 -11.94
N PHE A 232 0.64 26.41 -11.43
CA PHE A 232 1.16 27.01 -10.22
C PHE A 232 0.04 27.76 -9.49
N TYR A 233 -0.43 27.20 -8.37
CA TYR A 233 -1.53 27.75 -7.57
C TYR A 233 -1.23 27.67 -6.07
N GLU A 234 -1.75 28.62 -5.29
CA GLU A 234 -1.79 28.46 -3.82
C GLU A 234 -2.55 27.18 -3.47
N ALA A 235 -2.03 26.38 -2.56
CA ALA A 235 -2.61 25.07 -2.23
C ALA A 235 -4.00 25.17 -1.57
N GLU A 236 -4.34 26.32 -0.99
CA GLU A 236 -5.70 26.61 -0.52
C GLU A 236 -6.73 26.71 -1.66
N ARG A 237 -6.28 26.95 -2.90
CA ARG A 237 -7.13 27.03 -4.11
C ARG A 237 -7.38 25.65 -4.70
N LYS A 238 -7.87 24.73 -3.85
CA LYS A 238 -8.07 23.30 -4.15
C LYS A 238 -8.92 23.07 -5.41
N ASP A 239 -9.88 23.97 -5.67
CA ASP A 239 -10.73 23.98 -6.87
C ASP A 239 -9.94 24.04 -8.19
N LYS A 240 -8.70 24.54 -8.16
CA LYS A 240 -7.87 24.71 -9.35
C LYS A 240 -7.12 23.46 -9.77
N PHE A 241 -7.03 22.46 -8.89
CA PHE A 241 -6.22 21.27 -9.10
C PHE A 241 -6.87 20.00 -8.52
N ASP A 242 -8.20 19.97 -8.43
CA ASP A 242 -9.02 18.83 -7.97
C ASP A 242 -8.93 17.57 -8.87
N PHE A 243 -8.13 17.62 -9.93
CA PHE A 243 -7.76 16.46 -10.73
C PHE A 243 -6.44 15.83 -10.28
N LEU A 244 -5.63 16.51 -9.45
CA LEU A 244 -4.41 15.99 -8.86
C LEU A 244 -4.72 15.33 -7.51
N LEU A 245 -4.56 14.01 -7.48
CA LEU A 245 -4.90 13.16 -6.34
C LEU A 245 -3.59 12.70 -5.69
N PRO A 246 -3.04 13.43 -4.71
CA PRO A 246 -1.80 13.05 -4.03
C PRO A 246 -1.99 11.75 -3.25
N GLU A 247 -1.08 10.79 -3.47
CA GLU A 247 -1.11 9.49 -2.78
C GLU A 247 0.14 9.27 -1.92
N ARG A 248 1.24 9.95 -2.23
CA ARG A 248 2.52 9.74 -1.59
C ARG A 248 3.36 11.02 -1.56
N LEU A 249 4.09 11.20 -0.46
CA LEU A 249 5.08 12.25 -0.28
C LEU A 249 6.48 11.64 -0.27
N ASP A 250 7.45 12.31 -0.89
CA ASP A 250 8.82 11.79 -1.08
C ASP A 250 9.77 12.05 0.11
N PHE A 251 9.22 12.46 1.26
CA PHE A 251 9.96 12.62 2.50
C PHE A 251 9.13 12.21 3.71
N ALA A 252 9.82 11.94 4.83
CA ALA A 252 9.18 11.65 6.09
C ALA A 252 8.57 12.91 6.72
N LEU A 253 7.27 12.88 7.01
CA LEU A 253 6.59 13.99 7.66
C LEU A 253 7.07 14.15 9.11
N TRP A 254 7.25 13.04 9.83
CA TRP A 254 7.78 13.05 11.19
C TRP A 254 8.78 11.91 11.36
N GLN A 255 9.67 12.09 12.33
CA GLN A 255 10.56 11.06 12.80
C GLN A 255 10.83 11.30 14.29
N ASP A 256 10.77 10.23 15.07
CA ASP A 256 11.26 10.18 16.45
C ASP A 256 12.37 9.11 16.54
N ASP A 257 12.86 8.83 17.75
CA ASP A 257 13.95 7.89 17.99
C ASP A 257 13.63 6.45 17.54
N LYS A 258 12.34 6.11 17.44
CA LYS A 258 11.86 4.75 17.16
C LYS A 258 11.13 4.61 15.83
N LEU A 259 10.51 5.67 15.31
CA LEU A 259 9.55 5.55 14.22
C LEU A 259 9.74 6.67 13.19
N THR A 260 9.64 6.30 11.91
CA THR A 260 9.47 7.25 10.80
C THR A 260 8.05 7.20 10.30
N TYR A 261 7.45 8.37 10.16
CA TYR A 261 6.07 8.54 9.72
C TYR A 261 6.04 9.17 8.33
N ILE A 262 5.40 8.49 7.39
CA ILE A 262 5.31 8.86 5.98
C ILE A 262 3.85 8.99 5.56
N TYR A 263 3.62 9.71 4.45
CA TYR A 263 2.34 9.67 3.75
C TYR A 263 2.49 8.78 2.52
N GLU A 264 1.79 7.65 2.52
CA GLU A 264 1.84 6.65 1.45
C GLU A 264 0.45 6.02 1.27
N ASN A 265 0.02 5.85 0.02
CA ASN A 265 -1.32 5.35 -0.34
C ASN A 265 -2.48 6.09 0.34
N LYS A 266 -2.34 7.41 0.52
CA LYS A 266 -3.33 8.28 1.19
C LYS A 266 -3.46 8.07 2.71
N GLU A 267 -2.56 7.30 3.31
CA GLU A 267 -2.59 7.00 4.74
C GLU A 267 -1.38 7.60 5.45
N LEU A 268 -1.61 8.10 6.68
CA LEU A 268 -0.51 8.40 7.60
C LEU A 268 0.04 7.08 8.14
N THR A 269 1.25 6.77 7.72
CA THR A 269 1.83 5.43 7.81
C THR A 269 3.08 5.44 8.67
N VAL A 270 3.18 4.47 9.60
CA VAL A 270 4.49 4.10 10.16
C VAL A 270 5.26 3.35 9.08
N GLY A 271 6.22 4.05 8.48
CA GLY A 271 6.97 3.60 7.30
C GLY A 271 8.29 2.90 7.63
N ASN A 272 8.86 3.15 8.80
CA ASN A 272 10.02 2.42 9.32
C ASN A 272 9.98 2.36 10.84
N VAL A 273 10.53 1.29 11.40
CA VAL A 273 10.85 1.18 12.82
C VAL A 273 12.37 1.18 12.97
N HIS A 274 12.84 1.98 13.92
CA HIS A 274 14.24 2.23 14.29
C HIS A 274 14.45 1.88 15.76
N GLY A 275 15.72 1.70 16.13
CA GLY A 275 16.11 1.46 17.51
C GLY A 275 15.68 0.11 18.08
N GLU A 276 16.09 -0.18 19.31
CA GLU A 276 15.67 -1.40 19.99
C GLU A 276 14.41 -1.15 20.83
N ALA A 277 13.50 -2.12 20.85
CA ALA A 277 12.37 -2.09 21.76
C ALA A 277 12.76 -2.69 23.11
N ALA A 278 12.42 -1.97 24.20
CA ALA A 278 12.51 -2.53 25.54
C ALA A 278 11.68 -3.81 25.61
N ASN A 279 12.29 -4.90 26.09
CA ASN A 279 11.67 -6.23 26.22
C ASN A 279 11.08 -6.78 24.90
N GLY A 280 11.52 -6.30 23.74
CA GLY A 280 11.05 -6.76 22.43
C GLY A 280 9.62 -6.38 22.06
N LYS A 281 8.98 -5.46 22.79
CA LYS A 281 7.60 -5.01 22.55
C LYS A 281 7.55 -3.63 21.89
N LEU A 282 6.85 -3.52 20.76
CA LEU A 282 6.55 -2.26 20.10
C LEU A 282 5.07 -1.90 20.29
N ILE A 283 4.81 -0.78 20.98
CA ILE A 283 3.49 -0.16 21.00
C ILE A 283 3.51 0.95 19.94
N VAL A 284 2.67 0.80 18.90
CA VAL A 284 2.56 1.81 17.85
C VAL A 284 1.71 2.97 18.39
N PRO A 285 2.17 4.23 18.32
CA PRO A 285 1.40 5.37 18.82
C PRO A 285 0.03 5.51 18.15
N TYR A 286 -0.93 6.12 18.86
CA TYR A 286 -2.25 6.40 18.29
C TYR A 286 -2.18 7.51 17.24
N SER A 287 -1.34 8.52 17.47
CA SER A 287 -1.22 9.70 16.63
C SER A 287 0.21 10.25 16.59
N ILE A 288 0.45 11.13 15.62
CA ILE A 288 1.65 11.97 15.54
C ILE A 288 1.28 13.31 14.91
N GLY A 289 1.84 14.41 15.43
CA GLY A 289 1.59 15.75 14.88
C GLY A 289 0.11 16.19 14.92
N GLY A 290 -0.70 15.61 15.82
CA GLY A 290 -2.14 15.86 15.90
C GLY A 290 -3.00 15.05 14.92
N PHE A 291 -2.42 14.11 14.17
CA PHE A 291 -3.13 13.25 13.21
C PHE A 291 -3.05 11.79 13.61
N ARG A 292 -4.17 11.07 13.45
CA ARG A 292 -4.22 9.62 13.69
C ARG A 292 -3.33 8.89 12.71
N ILE A 293 -2.53 7.98 13.23
CA ILE A 293 -1.81 7.01 12.41
C ILE A 293 -2.85 5.96 11.97
N THR A 294 -2.98 5.70 10.67
CA THR A 294 -4.03 4.81 10.15
C THR A 294 -3.48 3.56 9.49
N ASN A 295 -2.17 3.51 9.26
CA ASN A 295 -1.52 2.39 8.58
C ASN A 295 -0.18 2.04 9.24
N PHE A 296 0.08 0.74 9.39
CA PHE A 296 1.36 0.22 9.87
C PHE A 296 1.97 -0.66 8.78
N ASN A 297 3.01 -0.15 8.10
CA ASN A 297 3.63 -0.85 6.98
C ASN A 297 5.13 -0.56 6.90
N PRO A 298 5.91 -0.96 7.92
CA PRO A 298 7.32 -0.62 7.99
C PRO A 298 8.15 -1.36 6.92
N ASN A 299 9.08 -0.67 6.26
CA ASN A 299 10.08 -1.33 5.40
C ASN A 299 11.10 -2.11 6.25
N THR A 300 11.42 -1.60 7.45
CA THR A 300 12.38 -2.20 8.37
C THR A 300 11.76 -2.44 9.73
N LEU A 301 12.01 -3.62 10.30
CA LEU A 301 11.67 -3.97 11.67
C LEU A 301 12.92 -4.56 12.35
N PRO A 302 13.43 -3.95 13.43
CA PRO A 302 14.51 -4.49 14.24
C PRO A 302 14.22 -5.93 14.70
N LYS A 303 15.21 -6.82 14.58
CA LYS A 303 15.11 -8.23 14.99
C LYS A 303 14.83 -8.44 16.48
N SER A 304 15.10 -7.43 17.30
CA SER A 304 14.79 -7.43 18.73
C SER A 304 13.29 -7.29 18.99
N ILE A 305 12.50 -6.78 18.03
CA ILE A 305 11.05 -6.65 18.17
C ILE A 305 10.39 -8.01 17.86
N ARG A 306 9.74 -8.56 18.89
CA ARG A 306 9.03 -9.84 18.87
C ARG A 306 7.52 -9.67 18.93
N GLU A 307 7.05 -8.58 19.54
CA GLU A 307 5.63 -8.29 19.70
C GLU A 307 5.29 -6.88 19.23
N ILE A 308 4.16 -6.73 18.55
CA ILE A 308 3.61 -5.43 18.12
C ILE A 308 2.20 -5.27 18.67
N TYR A 309 1.90 -4.10 19.22
CA TYR A 309 0.59 -3.72 19.75
C TYR A 309 0.03 -2.56 18.93
N LEU A 310 -1.11 -2.80 18.27
CA LEU A 310 -1.76 -1.86 17.37
C LEU A 310 -3.09 -1.39 17.95
N GLY A 311 -3.27 -0.07 18.05
CA GLY A 311 -4.49 0.55 18.57
C GLY A 311 -5.68 0.49 17.62
N ALA A 312 -6.83 0.91 18.12
CA ALA A 312 -8.07 1.03 17.34
C ALA A 312 -8.00 2.01 16.15
N ASN A 313 -6.96 2.85 16.07
CA ASN A 313 -6.70 3.77 14.96
C ASN A 313 -6.17 3.09 13.69
N ILE A 314 -5.52 1.93 13.82
CA ILE A 314 -4.87 1.27 12.68
C ILE A 314 -5.90 0.56 11.82
N LYS A 315 -6.07 1.04 10.59
CA LYS A 315 -6.97 0.49 9.58
C LYS A 315 -6.31 -0.58 8.73
N HIS A 316 -5.01 -0.45 8.51
CA HIS A 316 -4.28 -1.20 7.48
C HIS A 316 -2.92 -1.72 7.97
N LEU A 317 -2.57 -2.92 7.51
CA LEU A 317 -1.22 -3.48 7.57
C LEU A 317 -0.57 -3.41 6.19
N GLY A 318 -0.52 -2.20 5.63
CA GLY A 318 -0.24 -1.98 4.21
C GLY A 318 -1.51 -1.95 3.35
N VAL A 319 -1.43 -1.25 2.22
CA VAL A 319 -2.56 -0.93 1.33
C VAL A 319 -2.32 -1.54 -0.06
N SER A 320 -3.39 -1.91 -0.77
CA SER A 320 -3.33 -2.43 -2.16
C SER A 320 -2.39 -3.63 -2.35
N GLY A 321 -2.30 -4.52 -1.35
CA GLY A 321 -1.43 -5.70 -1.39
C GLY A 321 0.04 -5.44 -1.04
N ASN A 322 0.44 -4.18 -0.84
CA ASN A 322 1.78 -3.82 -0.38
C ASN A 322 1.90 -4.02 1.14
N ARG A 323 2.17 -5.26 1.56
CA ARG A 323 2.31 -5.68 2.96
C ARG A 323 3.77 -5.99 3.28
N LYS A 324 4.55 -4.95 3.59
CA LYS A 324 6.00 -5.04 3.82
C LYS A 324 6.35 -5.86 5.07
N LEU A 325 5.43 -5.89 6.04
CA LEU A 325 5.59 -6.63 7.28
C LEU A 325 5.71 -8.16 7.07
N LEU A 326 5.21 -8.71 5.97
CA LEU A 326 5.41 -10.12 5.60
C LEU A 326 6.90 -10.48 5.42
N TYR A 327 7.73 -9.49 5.07
CA TYR A 327 9.16 -9.67 4.83
C TYR A 327 10.00 -9.07 5.96
N ALA A 328 9.62 -7.89 6.45
CA ALA A 328 10.34 -7.22 7.54
C ALA A 328 10.14 -7.92 8.90
N GLY A 329 9.00 -8.59 9.10
CA GLY A 329 8.60 -9.22 10.37
C GLY A 329 9.13 -10.64 10.61
N ALA A 330 10.31 -11.01 10.10
CA ALA A 330 10.83 -12.38 10.18
C ALA A 330 11.04 -12.91 11.62
N GLU A 331 11.15 -12.01 12.58
CA GLU A 331 11.37 -12.31 14.00
C GLU A 331 10.10 -12.21 14.85
N LEU A 332 8.97 -11.86 14.23
CA LEU A 332 7.73 -11.52 14.91
C LEU A 332 7.01 -12.76 15.43
N GLU A 333 6.72 -12.76 16.72
CA GLU A 333 6.00 -13.80 17.44
C GLU A 333 4.52 -13.46 17.58
N LYS A 334 4.20 -12.18 17.77
CA LYS A 334 2.84 -11.72 18.05
C LYS A 334 2.55 -10.36 17.43
N ILE A 335 1.34 -10.21 16.91
CA ILE A 335 0.69 -8.90 16.75
C ILE A 335 -0.59 -8.94 17.56
N ALA A 336 -0.72 -8.03 18.53
CA ALA A 336 -1.96 -7.80 19.24
C ALA A 336 -2.71 -6.64 18.57
N ILE A 337 -4.00 -6.87 18.31
CA ILE A 337 -4.92 -5.85 17.83
C ILE A 337 -5.81 -5.43 19.01
N ASP A 338 -5.95 -4.12 19.21
CA ASP A 338 -6.90 -3.55 20.17
C ASP A 338 -8.31 -4.12 19.94
N PRO A 339 -9.00 -4.69 20.95
CA PRO A 339 -10.34 -5.24 20.80
C PRO A 339 -11.38 -4.26 20.20
N GLU A 340 -11.18 -2.96 20.42
CA GLU A 340 -12.02 -1.88 19.90
C GLU A 340 -11.68 -1.50 18.45
N ASN A 341 -10.68 -2.13 17.83
CA ASN A 341 -10.34 -1.92 16.43
C ASN A 341 -11.46 -2.42 15.51
N LYS A 342 -11.97 -1.53 14.65
CA LYS A 342 -13.11 -1.80 13.76
C LYS A 342 -12.70 -2.37 12.40
N TYR A 343 -11.41 -2.40 12.09
CA TYR A 343 -10.86 -2.70 10.76
C TYR A 343 -10.03 -3.97 10.73
N LEU A 344 -9.37 -4.28 11.85
CA LEU A 344 -8.49 -5.42 12.01
C LEU A 344 -8.95 -6.23 13.22
N GLU A 345 -8.66 -7.52 13.18
CA GLU A 345 -8.86 -8.40 14.34
C GLU A 345 -7.74 -9.42 14.47
N ASP A 346 -7.45 -9.78 15.71
CA ASP A 346 -6.63 -10.94 16.05
C ASP A 346 -7.54 -12.17 16.15
N TYR A 347 -7.28 -13.14 15.27
CA TYR A 347 -7.88 -14.47 15.33
C TYR A 347 -6.80 -15.50 15.66
N ARG A 348 -6.67 -15.81 16.96
CA ARG A 348 -5.75 -16.83 17.50
C ARG A 348 -4.30 -16.61 17.04
N GLY A 349 -3.82 -15.37 17.08
CA GLY A 349 -2.47 -14.94 16.71
C GLY A 349 -2.31 -14.58 15.23
N SER A 350 -3.33 -14.81 14.39
CA SER A 350 -3.31 -14.42 12.97
C SER A 350 -4.17 -13.18 12.76
N ILE A 351 -3.72 -12.25 11.92
CA ILE A 351 -4.41 -10.97 11.71
C ILE A 351 -5.31 -11.04 10.48
N TYR A 352 -6.56 -10.62 10.66
CA TYR A 352 -7.59 -10.56 9.62
C TYR A 352 -8.10 -9.13 9.44
N GLU A 353 -8.62 -8.82 8.25
CA GLU A 353 -9.55 -7.69 8.08
C GLU A 353 -10.83 -7.97 8.90
N ARG A 354 -11.47 -6.94 9.46
CA ARG A 354 -12.74 -7.01 10.22
C ARG A 354 -13.87 -6.31 9.46
N GLY A 355 -15.10 -6.83 9.55
CA GLY A 355 -16.30 -6.27 8.89
C GLY A 355 -17.02 -7.23 7.92
N GLU A 356 -17.99 -6.73 7.15
CA GLU A 356 -18.71 -7.54 6.15
C GLU A 356 -17.78 -7.93 4.99
N GLY A 357 -17.69 -9.23 4.69
CA GLY A 357 -16.73 -9.80 3.73
C GLY A 357 -15.31 -10.01 4.30
N ALA A 358 -15.13 -9.83 5.60
CA ALA A 358 -13.82 -9.78 6.25
C ALA A 358 -13.37 -11.14 6.85
N GLY A 359 -13.09 -12.09 5.95
CA GLY A 359 -12.37 -13.32 6.26
C GLY A 359 -10.97 -13.37 5.64
N LYS A 360 -10.50 -12.22 5.12
CA LYS A 360 -9.20 -12.14 4.47
C LYS A 360 -8.08 -12.13 5.50
N LEU A 361 -7.32 -13.22 5.51
CA LEU A 361 -6.06 -13.34 6.24
C LEU A 361 -5.06 -12.31 5.70
N LEU A 362 -4.55 -11.47 6.60
CA LEU A 362 -3.55 -10.45 6.28
C LEU A 362 -2.14 -10.90 6.63
N LEU A 363 -1.97 -11.53 7.78
CA LEU A 363 -0.67 -11.88 8.33
C LEU A 363 -0.78 -13.04 9.32
N ILE A 364 0.17 -13.98 9.21
CA ILE A 364 0.51 -14.92 10.28
C ILE A 364 1.92 -14.54 10.75
N PRO A 365 2.15 -14.17 12.02
CA PRO A 365 3.48 -13.86 12.53
C PRO A 365 4.51 -14.94 12.18
N ALA A 366 5.72 -14.54 11.81
CA ALA A 366 6.72 -15.45 11.25
C ALA A 366 7.18 -16.54 12.22
N ARG A 367 7.04 -16.32 13.54
CA ARG A 367 7.39 -17.28 14.59
C ARG A 367 6.18 -18.03 15.18
N LEU A 368 4.96 -17.77 14.68
CA LEU A 368 3.79 -18.53 15.10
C LEU A 368 3.88 -19.97 14.56
N LYS A 369 3.85 -20.95 15.47
CA LYS A 369 3.98 -22.38 15.12
C LYS A 369 2.66 -23.02 14.72
N LYS A 370 1.55 -22.51 15.26
CA LYS A 370 0.23 -23.08 15.07
C LYS A 370 -0.72 -22.01 14.59
N ALA A 371 -1.30 -22.21 13.41
CA ALA A 371 -2.24 -21.27 12.81
C ALA A 371 -3.64 -21.88 12.69
N TYR A 372 -4.66 -21.05 12.91
CA TYR A 372 -6.06 -21.41 12.77
C TYR A 372 -6.70 -20.47 11.76
N LEU A 373 -7.32 -21.04 10.73
CA LEU A 373 -8.03 -20.26 9.73
C LEU A 373 -9.49 -20.05 10.14
N LYS A 374 -10.04 -18.89 9.80
CA LYS A 374 -11.50 -18.67 9.87
C LYS A 374 -12.21 -19.52 8.81
N ALA A 375 -13.48 -19.82 9.06
CA ALA A 375 -14.29 -20.59 8.14
C ALA A 375 -14.57 -19.79 6.86
N GLU A 376 -14.28 -20.40 5.72
CA GLU A 376 -14.53 -19.86 4.38
C GLU A 376 -15.01 -21.00 3.50
N LYS A 377 -16.01 -20.78 2.63
CA LYS A 377 -16.57 -21.88 1.81
C LYS A 377 -15.50 -22.54 0.93
N GLU A 378 -14.64 -21.70 0.34
CA GLU A 378 -13.54 -22.12 -0.52
C GLU A 378 -12.26 -21.42 -0.11
N ILE A 379 -11.22 -22.21 0.16
CA ILE A 379 -9.88 -21.71 0.41
C ILE A 379 -9.16 -21.60 -0.94
N GLY A 380 -9.10 -20.38 -1.45
CA GLY A 380 -8.48 -20.07 -2.74
C GLY A 380 -6.95 -20.17 -2.73
N LYS A 381 -6.36 -19.87 -3.89
CA LYS A 381 -4.91 -19.89 -4.10
C LYS A 381 -4.16 -18.88 -3.21
N ASN A 382 -3.00 -19.27 -2.71
CA ASN A 382 -2.02 -18.46 -1.98
C ASN A 382 -2.59 -17.78 -0.72
N ILE A 383 -3.52 -18.43 -0.02
CA ILE A 383 -3.99 -17.96 1.28
C ILE A 383 -2.84 -17.93 2.28
N ILE A 384 -1.97 -18.94 2.23
CA ILE A 384 -0.67 -18.91 2.90
C ILE A 384 0.40 -19.23 1.85
N TYR A 385 1.39 -18.35 1.72
CA TYR A 385 2.47 -18.50 0.77
C TYR A 385 3.82 -18.26 1.44
N ASN A 386 4.76 -19.20 1.24
CA ASN A 386 6.15 -19.08 1.67
C ASN A 386 6.33 -18.84 3.19
N HIS A 387 5.40 -19.33 4.02
CA HIS A 387 5.51 -19.16 5.48
C HIS A 387 6.52 -20.15 6.06
N GLN A 388 7.48 -19.64 6.82
CA GLN A 388 8.62 -20.41 7.32
C GLN A 388 8.47 -20.84 8.80
N GLY A 389 7.37 -20.47 9.46
CA GLY A 389 7.18 -20.65 10.90
C GLY A 389 6.19 -21.73 11.27
N ILE A 390 5.07 -21.83 10.55
CA ILE A 390 3.98 -22.74 10.90
C ILE A 390 4.39 -24.21 10.75
N GLU A 391 4.02 -25.00 11.76
CA GLU A 391 4.19 -26.45 11.87
C GLU A 391 2.84 -27.16 11.87
N GLU A 392 1.81 -26.51 12.41
CA GLU A 392 0.42 -26.99 12.44
C GLU A 392 -0.54 -25.96 11.84
N LEU A 393 -1.43 -26.42 10.95
CA LEU A 393 -2.48 -25.60 10.35
C LEU A 393 -3.86 -26.21 10.58
N HIS A 394 -4.78 -25.44 11.12
CA HIS A 394 -6.17 -25.85 11.37
C HIS A 394 -7.14 -25.11 10.46
N PHE A 395 -7.90 -25.86 9.66
CA PHE A 395 -9.05 -25.34 8.92
C PHE A 395 -10.28 -25.36 9.82
N ALA A 396 -11.16 -24.35 9.73
CA ALA A 396 -12.36 -24.27 10.55
C ALA A 396 -13.57 -24.99 9.93
N GLU A 397 -14.43 -25.53 10.80
CA GLU A 397 -15.72 -26.11 10.45
C GLU A 397 -16.54 -25.14 9.56
N GLY A 398 -17.21 -25.69 8.56
CA GLY A 398 -17.93 -24.91 7.53
C GLY A 398 -17.10 -24.61 6.27
N THR A 399 -15.80 -24.90 6.29
CA THR A 399 -14.94 -24.91 5.10
C THR A 399 -15.24 -26.14 4.25
N GLU A 400 -15.46 -25.99 2.94
CA GLU A 400 -15.88 -27.11 2.08
C GLU A 400 -14.82 -27.54 1.05
N VAL A 401 -14.03 -26.58 0.55
CA VAL A 401 -13.07 -26.82 -0.55
C VAL A 401 -11.72 -26.17 -0.25
N ILE A 402 -10.64 -26.92 -0.47
CA ILE A 402 -9.26 -26.39 -0.51
C ILE A 402 -8.76 -26.49 -1.95
N MET A 403 -8.49 -25.33 -2.57
CA MET A 403 -8.08 -25.24 -3.98
C MET A 403 -6.59 -25.53 -4.18
N ASP A 404 -6.18 -25.74 -5.43
CA ASP A 404 -4.78 -25.91 -5.78
C ASP A 404 -3.97 -24.68 -5.35
N TYR A 405 -2.79 -24.92 -4.76
CA TYR A 405 -1.88 -23.91 -4.25
C TYR A 405 -2.48 -23.04 -3.12
N ALA A 406 -3.48 -23.52 -2.38
CA ALA A 406 -4.05 -22.80 -1.25
C ALA A 406 -3.02 -22.47 -0.17
N VAL A 407 -2.17 -23.44 0.16
CA VAL A 407 -1.04 -23.32 1.08
C VAL A 407 0.21 -23.76 0.32
N GLU A 408 1.03 -22.80 -0.09
CA GLU A 408 2.16 -23.08 -0.99
C GLU A 408 3.50 -22.70 -0.34
N LYS A 409 4.53 -23.54 -0.55
CA LYS A 409 5.92 -23.30 -0.14
C LYS A 409 6.10 -23.09 1.38
N CYS A 410 5.39 -23.84 2.21
CA CYS A 410 5.52 -23.78 3.66
C CYS A 410 6.32 -25.00 4.16
N PRO A 411 7.67 -24.99 4.11
CA PRO A 411 8.48 -26.20 4.25
C PRO A 411 8.44 -26.81 5.66
N ASN A 412 8.10 -26.02 6.68
CA ASN A 412 8.04 -26.47 8.06
C ASN A 412 6.64 -26.96 8.48
N LEU A 413 5.64 -26.86 7.59
CA LEU A 413 4.28 -27.32 7.89
C LEU A 413 4.25 -28.85 7.88
N GLN A 414 4.03 -29.44 9.05
CA GLN A 414 4.09 -30.90 9.27
C GLN A 414 2.72 -31.53 9.39
N THR A 415 1.74 -30.81 9.95
CA THR A 415 0.39 -31.34 10.16
C THR A 415 -0.68 -30.33 9.76
N VAL A 416 -1.67 -30.80 8.99
CA VAL A 416 -2.87 -30.07 8.64
C VAL A 416 -4.08 -30.79 9.22
N TYR A 417 -4.90 -30.05 9.96
CA TYR A 417 -6.16 -30.53 10.52
C TYR A 417 -7.32 -30.02 9.68
N VAL A 418 -8.06 -30.95 9.09
CA VAL A 418 -9.22 -30.66 8.24
C VAL A 418 -10.52 -31.14 8.91
N PRO A 419 -11.56 -30.29 9.01
CA PRO A 419 -12.85 -30.68 9.58
C PRO A 419 -13.62 -31.62 8.63
N GLN A 420 -14.63 -32.31 9.17
CA GLN A 420 -15.56 -33.13 8.38
C GLN A 420 -16.26 -32.35 7.25
N SER A 421 -16.46 -31.04 7.39
CA SER A 421 -17.08 -30.22 6.35
C SER A 421 -16.29 -30.17 5.04
N ILE A 422 -14.98 -30.45 5.05
CA ILE A 422 -14.14 -30.41 3.85
C ILE A 422 -14.40 -31.63 2.97
N LYS A 423 -15.05 -31.35 1.83
CA LYS A 423 -15.44 -32.31 0.79
C LYS A 423 -14.32 -32.53 -0.23
N THR A 424 -13.59 -31.47 -0.57
CA THR A 424 -12.59 -31.50 -1.65
C THR A 424 -11.29 -30.86 -1.20
N ILE A 425 -10.18 -31.59 -1.41
CA ILE A 425 -8.82 -31.06 -1.30
C ILE A 425 -8.17 -31.27 -2.68
N ALA A 426 -7.82 -30.18 -3.35
CA ALA A 426 -7.22 -30.24 -4.67
C ALA A 426 -5.83 -30.89 -4.63
N PRO A 427 -5.38 -31.57 -5.70
CA PRO A 427 -4.14 -32.36 -5.69
C PRO A 427 -2.88 -31.56 -5.32
N LYS A 428 -2.85 -30.26 -5.59
CA LYS A 428 -1.72 -29.36 -5.30
C LYS A 428 -2.04 -28.36 -4.19
N ALA A 429 -3.04 -28.64 -3.35
CA ALA A 429 -3.45 -27.74 -2.26
C ALA A 429 -2.29 -27.34 -1.34
N PHE A 430 -1.33 -28.25 -1.10
CA PHE A 430 -0.18 -28.07 -0.20
C PHE A 430 1.17 -28.10 -0.95
N ALA A 431 1.21 -27.61 -2.19
CA ALA A 431 2.41 -27.70 -3.03
C ALA A 431 3.65 -27.03 -2.39
N GLY A 432 4.77 -27.75 -2.32
CA GLY A 432 6.01 -27.25 -1.74
C GLY A 432 6.01 -27.14 -0.21
N CYS A 433 5.05 -27.78 0.47
CA CYS A 433 5.14 -28.05 1.91
C CYS A 433 5.99 -29.31 2.18
N ASP A 434 6.10 -29.73 3.45
CA ASP A 434 6.82 -30.96 3.83
C ASP A 434 6.32 -32.17 3.02
N GLU A 435 7.24 -32.99 2.51
CA GLU A 435 6.92 -34.19 1.73
C GLU A 435 6.16 -35.24 2.55
N ASN A 436 6.29 -35.21 3.88
CA ASN A 436 5.64 -36.09 4.84
C ASN A 436 4.46 -35.41 5.56
N LEU A 437 3.90 -34.33 4.97
CA LEU A 437 2.77 -33.60 5.53
C LEU A 437 1.62 -34.54 5.91
N LYS A 438 1.24 -34.52 7.19
CA LYS A 438 0.13 -35.32 7.72
C LYS A 438 -1.17 -34.54 7.61
N ILE A 439 -2.19 -35.14 7.00
CA ILE A 439 -3.55 -34.60 6.99
C ILE A 439 -4.38 -35.40 7.99
N VAL A 440 -4.83 -34.73 9.05
CA VAL A 440 -5.66 -35.31 10.12
C VAL A 440 -7.08 -34.80 9.95
N ARG A 441 -8.03 -35.71 9.77
CA ARG A 441 -9.46 -35.38 9.79
C ARG A 441 -9.96 -35.35 11.23
N TYR A 442 -10.75 -34.35 11.58
CA TYR A 442 -11.45 -34.25 12.86
C TYR A 442 -12.94 -34.01 12.64
#